data_AF-W7CKH0-F1
#
_entry.id   AF-W7CKH0-F1
#
_cell.length_a   1.000
_cell.length_b   1.000
_cell.length_c   1.000
_cell.angle_alpha   90.00
_cell.angle_beta   90.00
_cell.angle_gamma   90.00
#
_symmetry.space_group_name_H-M   'P 1'
#
loop_
_entity.id
_entity.type
_entity.pdbx_description
1 polymer ?
#
loop_
_entity_poly.entity_id
_entity_poly.type
_entity_poly.pdbx_seq_one_letter_code
_entity_poly.pdbx_strand_id
1 'polypeptide(L)'
;MILQTQKIKRFIVNSKRIGNYFSKNKTDLSDFDYRYHRLFNGQKSSTGIIDYFMTLDVEFKETYELAQQLLIALQHKNSPAYQSLIQTKKPFVSSQHKR
;
A
#
# COMPACT_ATOMS: atom_id res chain seq x y z
N MET A 1 14.37 11.59 10.77
CA MET A 1 13.70 10.61 9.87
C MET A 1 12.17 10.75 9.83
N ILE A 2 11.50 11.06 10.96
CA ILE A 2 10.03 11.12 11.09
C ILE A 2 9.32 12.16 10.17
N LEU A 3 9.95 13.31 9.91
CA LEU A 3 9.37 14.35 9.05
C LEU A 3 9.26 13.95 7.56
N GLN A 4 10.15 13.07 7.07
CA GLN A 4 10.10 12.59 5.69
C GLN A 4 8.89 11.64 5.53
N THR A 5 8.66 10.78 6.51
CA THR A 5 7.55 9.83 6.53
C THR A 5 6.17 10.53 6.51
N GLN A 6 6.01 11.66 7.21
CA GLN A 6 4.75 12.41 7.20
C GLN A 6 4.47 13.10 5.86
N LYS A 7 5.49 13.69 5.21
CA LYS A 7 5.33 14.28 3.87
C LYS A 7 4.95 13.23 2.83
N ILE A 8 5.55 12.06 2.93
CA ILE A 8 5.31 10.91 2.05
C ILE A 8 3.88 10.36 2.26
N LYS A 9 3.45 10.17 3.51
CA LYS A 9 2.06 9.78 3.83
C LYS A 9 1.04 10.79 3.29
N ARG A 10 1.24 12.09 3.51
CA ARG A 10 0.38 13.15 2.93
C ARG A 10 0.37 13.14 1.40
N PHE A 11 1.51 12.86 0.78
CA PHE A 11 1.62 12.82 -0.65
C PHE A 11 0.84 11.66 -1.27
N ILE A 12 0.92 10.46 -0.68
CA ILE A 12 0.14 9.28 -1.11
C ILE A 12 -1.35 9.59 -1.08
N VAL A 13 -1.83 10.18 0.03
CA VAL A 13 -3.25 10.53 0.20
C VAL A 13 -3.70 11.61 -0.79
N ASN A 14 -2.88 12.63 -1.03
CA ASN A 14 -3.23 13.73 -1.94
C ASN A 14 -3.12 13.34 -3.42
N SER A 15 -2.33 12.33 -3.76
CA SER A 15 -2.17 11.85 -5.14
C SER A 15 -3.17 10.74 -5.43
N LYS A 16 -4.35 11.11 -5.98
CA LYS A 16 -5.36 10.15 -6.45
C LYS A 16 -4.76 9.02 -7.30
N ARG A 17 -3.75 9.34 -8.13
CA ARG A 17 -3.10 8.37 -9.01
C ARG A 17 -2.25 7.35 -8.24
N ILE A 18 -1.49 7.79 -7.25
CA ILE A 18 -0.67 6.87 -6.45
C ILE A 18 -1.53 6.06 -5.50
N GLY A 19 -2.57 6.67 -4.90
CA GLY A 19 -3.58 5.94 -4.15
C GLY A 19 -4.21 4.80 -4.97
N ASN A 20 -4.50 5.03 -6.26
CA ASN A 20 -5.03 3.99 -7.14
C ASN A 20 -4.07 2.81 -7.35
N TYR A 21 -2.74 3.00 -7.30
CA TYR A 21 -1.81 1.86 -7.41
C TYR A 21 -1.87 0.96 -6.17
N PHE A 22 -2.04 1.55 -4.99
CA PHE A 22 -2.16 0.79 -3.74
C PHE A 22 -3.44 -0.04 -3.65
N SER A 23 -4.52 0.41 -4.29
CA SER A 23 -5.81 -0.29 -4.29
C SER A 23 -5.91 -1.42 -5.33
N LYS A 24 -4.97 -1.51 -6.27
CA LYS A 24 -4.94 -2.59 -7.27
C LYS A 24 -4.28 -3.83 -6.69
N ASN A 25 -4.62 -5.01 -7.24
CA ASN A 25 -3.84 -6.20 -6.98
C ASN A 25 -2.42 -6.00 -7.50
N LYS A 26 -1.43 -6.54 -6.77
CA LYS A 26 -0.03 -6.54 -7.22
C LYS A 26 0.14 -7.09 -8.65
N THR A 27 -0.65 -8.08 -9.03
CA THR A 27 -0.63 -8.70 -10.36
C THR A 27 -1.08 -7.76 -11.48
N ASP A 28 -1.86 -6.73 -11.15
CA ASP A 28 -2.43 -5.78 -12.11
C ASP A 28 -1.56 -4.51 -12.25
N LEU A 29 -0.42 -4.47 -11.53
CA LEU A 29 0.58 -3.43 -11.67
C LEU A 29 1.46 -3.72 -12.87
N SER A 30 1.76 -2.68 -13.64
CA SER A 30 2.63 -2.78 -14.80
C SER A 30 4.06 -2.40 -14.45
N ASP A 31 4.99 -3.31 -14.73
CA ASP A 31 6.44 -3.07 -14.71
C ASP A 31 6.93 -2.24 -15.90
N PHE A 32 6.14 -2.17 -16.96
CA PHE A 32 6.51 -1.49 -18.21
C PHE A 32 5.93 -0.08 -18.33
N ASP A 33 4.96 0.29 -17.48
CA ASP A 33 4.38 1.64 -17.44
C ASP A 33 5.26 2.59 -16.63
N TYR A 34 6.38 3.01 -17.23
CA TYR A 34 7.34 3.95 -16.66
C TYR A 34 6.80 5.38 -16.69
N ARG A 35 6.76 6.03 -15.52
CA ARG A 35 6.30 7.42 -15.42
C ARG A 35 7.27 8.27 -14.62
N TYR A 36 7.49 9.48 -15.11
CA TYR A 36 8.17 10.50 -14.34
C TYR A 36 7.28 10.96 -13.18
N HIS A 37 7.89 11.09 -12.02
CA HIS A 37 7.22 11.56 -10.84
C HIS A 37 8.20 12.35 -9.99
N ARG A 38 7.84 13.58 -9.60
CA ARG A 38 8.76 14.53 -8.92
C ARG A 38 9.36 13.99 -7.62
N LEU A 39 8.73 13.00 -6.99
CA LEU A 39 9.25 12.32 -5.79
C LEU A 39 10.40 11.34 -6.07
N PHE A 40 10.50 10.83 -7.29
CA PHE A 40 11.54 9.87 -7.68
C PHE A 40 12.50 10.61 -8.59
N ASN A 41 13.81 10.47 -8.35
CA ASN A 41 14.85 11.09 -9.17
C ASN A 41 14.98 10.35 -10.52
N GLY A 42 13.88 10.21 -11.26
CA GLY A 42 13.80 9.47 -12.51
C GLY A 42 12.41 8.88 -12.80
N GLN A 43 12.32 8.13 -13.90
CA GLN A 43 11.14 7.34 -14.21
C GLN A 43 11.04 6.14 -13.26
N LYS A 44 9.82 5.82 -12.82
CA LYS A 44 9.53 4.60 -12.07
C LYS A 44 8.30 3.93 -12.67
N SER A 45 8.35 2.61 -12.77
CA SER A 45 7.18 1.79 -13.08
C SER A 45 6.18 1.80 -11.93
N SER A 46 4.92 1.41 -12.17
CA SER A 46 3.92 1.38 -11.10
C SER A 46 4.30 0.45 -9.95
N THR A 47 4.92 -0.69 -10.25
CA THR A 47 5.52 -1.61 -9.27
C THR A 47 6.70 -0.96 -8.56
N GLY A 48 7.62 -0.33 -9.31
CA GLY A 48 8.80 0.33 -8.72
C GLY A 48 8.45 1.51 -7.81
N ILE A 49 7.31 2.16 -8.03
CA ILE A 49 6.75 3.16 -7.11
C ILE A 49 6.35 2.49 -5.79
N ILE A 50 5.61 1.38 -5.86
CA ILE A 50 5.14 0.65 -4.67
C ILE A 50 6.33 0.06 -3.91
N ASP A 51 7.26 -0.60 -4.59
CA ASP A 51 8.47 -1.17 -3.99
C ASP A 51 9.28 -0.11 -3.25
N TYR A 52 9.44 1.07 -3.85
CA TYR A 52 10.09 2.19 -3.16
C TYR A 52 9.37 2.53 -1.85
N PHE A 53 8.04 2.64 -1.84
CA PHE A 53 7.31 2.89 -0.59
C PHE A 53 7.45 1.74 0.42
N MET A 54 7.55 0.49 -0.02
CA MET A 54 7.82 -0.66 0.86
C MET A 54 9.19 -0.58 1.53
N THR A 55 10.18 0.05 0.90
CA THR A 55 11.51 0.25 1.51
C THR A 55 11.57 1.35 2.56
N LEU A 56 10.58 2.24 2.60
CA LEU A 56 10.61 3.43 3.48
C LEU A 56 10.15 3.15 4.90
N ASP A 57 9.23 2.20 5.09
CA ASP A 57 8.58 1.95 6.38
C ASP A 57 8.14 0.48 6.45
N VAL A 58 8.67 -0.24 7.44
CA VAL A 58 8.39 -1.67 7.67
C VAL A 58 6.93 -1.88 8.07
N GLU A 59 6.37 -1.00 8.91
CA GLU A 59 4.95 -1.09 9.30
C GLU A 59 4.03 -0.89 8.10
N PHE A 60 4.41 0.03 7.21
CA PHE A 60 3.69 0.28 5.98
C PHE A 60 3.72 -0.94 5.05
N LYS A 61 4.88 -1.58 4.91
CA LYS A 61 5.04 -2.81 4.13
C LYS A 61 4.12 -3.91 4.63
N GLU A 62 4.16 -4.19 5.93
CA GLU A 62 3.30 -5.22 6.52
C GLU A 62 1.81 -4.92 6.35
N THR A 63 1.42 -3.65 6.48
CA THR A 63 0.02 -3.21 6.30
C THR A 63 -0.42 -3.40 4.86
N TYR A 64 0.43 -3.04 3.91
CA TYR A 64 0.15 -3.21 2.49
C TYR A 64 0.07 -4.69 2.09
N GLU A 65 0.97 -5.54 2.58
CA GLU A 65 0.92 -6.98 2.33
C GLU A 65 -0.36 -7.61 2.86
N LEU A 66 -0.80 -7.23 4.07
CA LEU A 66 -2.09 -7.65 4.62
C LEU A 66 -3.26 -7.21 3.73
N ALA A 67 -3.26 -5.94 3.30
CA ALA A 67 -4.31 -5.42 2.43
C ALA A 67 -4.39 -6.19 1.10
N GLN A 68 -3.25 -6.56 0.53
CA GLN A 68 -3.18 -7.37 -0.69
C GLN A 68 -3.69 -8.80 -0.46
N GLN A 69 -3.34 -9.43 0.66
CA GLN A 69 -3.86 -10.76 1.02
C GLN A 69 -5.39 -10.75 1.20
N LEU A 70 -5.93 -9.69 1.81
CA LEU A 70 -7.38 -9.49 1.93
C LEU A 70 -8.05 -9.28 0.57
N LEU A 71 -7.45 -8.47 -0.30
CA LEU A 71 -7.96 -8.21 -1.65
C LEU A 71 -8.02 -9.51 -2.48
N ILE A 72 -6.97 -10.32 -2.41
CA ILE A 72 -6.90 -11.64 -3.05
C ILE A 72 -7.98 -12.57 -2.45
N ALA A 73 -8.10 -12.64 -1.12
CA ALA A 73 -9.12 -13.47 -0.47
C ALA A 73 -10.55 -13.07 -0.90
N LEU A 74 -10.82 -11.77 -1.06
CA LEU A 74 -12.09 -11.25 -1.58
C LEU A 74 -12.30 -11.63 -3.05
N GLN A 75 -11.29 -11.46 -3.90
CA GLN A 75 -11.35 -11.79 -5.32
C GLN A 75 -11.63 -13.27 -5.56
N HIS A 76 -10.99 -14.14 -4.78
CA HIS A 76 -11.19 -15.60 -4.85
C HIS A 76 -12.39 -16.10 -4.04
N LYS A 77 -13.18 -15.21 -3.43
CA LYS A 77 -14.33 -15.55 -2.54
C LYS A 77 -13.94 -16.56 -1.44
N ASN A 78 -12.71 -16.49 -0.97
CA ASN A 78 -12.17 -17.40 0.03
C ASN A 78 -12.47 -16.87 1.43
N SER A 79 -13.71 -17.08 1.88
CA SER A 79 -14.18 -16.65 3.20
C SER A 79 -13.33 -17.18 4.37
N PRO A 80 -12.85 -18.44 4.38
CA PRO A 80 -11.96 -18.93 5.44
C PRO A 80 -10.65 -18.15 5.54
N ALA A 81 -9.99 -17.88 4.41
CA ALA A 81 -8.75 -17.10 4.38
C ALA A 81 -8.97 -15.65 4.83
N TYR A 82 -10.10 -15.05 4.46
CA TYR A 82 -10.46 -13.70 4.92
C TYR A 82 -10.66 -13.64 6.44
N GLN A 83 -11.37 -14.62 7.02
CA GLN A 83 -11.62 -14.69 8.45
C GLN A 83 -10.34 -14.91 9.25
N SER A 84 -9.43 -15.79 8.79
CA SER A 84 -8.16 -16.02 9.47
C SER A 84 -7.27 -14.77 9.45
N LEU A 85 -7.20 -14.05 8.33
CA LEU A 85 -6.42 -12.81 8.21
C LEU A 85 -6.92 -11.71 9.15
N ILE A 86 -8.24 -11.55 9.31
CA ILE A 86 -8.84 -10.57 10.23
C ILE A 86 -8.60 -10.94 11.69
N GLN A 87 -8.66 -12.23 12.02
CA GLN A 87 -8.45 -12.70 13.39
C GLN A 87 -6.98 -12.56 13.82
N THR A 88 -6.03 -12.67 12.87
CA THR A 88 -4.59 -12.66 13.15
C THR A 88 -4.04 -11.28 13.57
N LYS A 89 -4.60 -10.16 13.11
CA LYS A 89 -4.06 -8.80 13.38
C LYS A 89 -5.05 -7.83 14.05
N LYS A 90 -5.71 -8.27 15.14
CA LYS A 90 -6.35 -7.35 16.12
C LYS A 90 -5.27 -6.73 17.06
N PRO A 91 -4.35 -5.88 16.57
CA PRO A 91 -4.26 -4.54 17.19
C PRO A 91 -3.77 -3.41 16.27
N PHE A 92 -3.86 -3.52 14.93
CA PHE A 92 -3.37 -2.44 14.04
C PHE A 92 -4.43 -1.41 13.63
N VAL A 93 -5.69 -1.59 14.03
CA VAL A 93 -6.65 -0.48 13.97
C VAL A 93 -6.27 0.50 15.06
N SER A 94 -5.35 1.41 14.72
CA SER A 94 -4.97 2.52 15.59
C SER A 94 -6.24 3.15 16.17
N SER A 95 -6.26 3.32 17.49
CA SER A 95 -7.31 3.97 18.26
C SER A 95 -7.40 5.47 17.93
N GLN A 96 -7.59 5.81 16.66
CA GLN A 96 -7.52 7.16 16.11
C GLN A 96 -8.83 7.48 15.40
N HIS A 97 -9.95 7.33 16.11
CA HIS A 97 -11.21 8.02 15.84
C HIS A 97 -11.83 8.41 17.19
N LYS A 98 -11.18 9.34 17.89
CA LYS A 98 -11.81 10.20 18.88
C LYS A 98 -11.19 11.59 18.75
N ARG A 99 -11.87 12.45 17.99
CA ARG A 99 -12.01 13.88 18.25
C ARG A 99 -13.07 14.43 17.31
#